data_AF-A0A1H7WIC5-F1
#
_entry.id   AF-A0A1H7WIC5-F1
#
_cell.length_a   1.000
_cell.length_b   1.000
_cell.length_c   1.000
_cell.angle_alpha   90.00
_cell.angle_beta   90.00
_cell.angle_gamma   90.00
#
_symmetry.space_group_name_H-M   'P 1'
#
loop_
_entity.id
_entity.type
_entity.pdbx_description
1 polymer ?
#
loop_
_entity_poly.entity_id
_entity_poly.type
_entity_poly.pdbx_seq_one_letter_code
_entity_poly.pdbx_strand_id
1 'polypeptide(L)' 'MKAAGSVLRFADSSIAVDQDPSQQEEIEAVATMVAYLIPQARALSPGLALLLNLALHELSLLRALKDGSVVRLHA' A
#
# COMPACT_ATOMS: atom_id res chain seq x y z
N MET A 1 -15.48 16.04 56.37
CA MET A 1 -15.68 16.64 55.03
C MET A 1 -14.38 17.30 54.61
N LYS A 2 -13.66 16.73 53.63
CA LYS A 2 -12.43 17.32 53.06
C LYS A 2 -12.19 16.76 51.65
N ALA A 3 -12.08 17.68 50.70
CA ALA A 3 -11.59 17.58 49.32
C ALA A 3 -12.21 16.52 48.39
N ALA A 4 -13.24 16.98 47.66
CA ALA A 4 -13.49 16.55 46.29
C ALA A 4 -12.30 16.94 45.38
N GLY A 5 -12.06 16.15 44.33
CA GLY A 5 -11.16 16.55 43.25
C GLY A 5 -10.34 15.42 42.62
N SER A 6 -10.92 14.23 42.41
CA SER A 6 -10.33 13.28 41.45
C SER A 6 -10.68 13.77 40.04
N VAL A 7 -9.80 14.58 39.45
CA VAL A 7 -9.85 14.88 38.02
C VAL A 7 -9.26 13.67 37.31
N LEU A 8 -10.11 12.70 36.99
CA LEU A 8 -9.80 11.74 35.93
C LEU A 8 -9.82 12.54 34.62
N ARG A 9 -8.65 12.98 34.18
CA ARG A 9 -8.47 13.57 32.86
C ARG A 9 -8.81 12.48 31.84
N PHE A 10 -9.86 12.75 31.06
CA PHE A 10 -10.14 12.07 29.82
C PHE A 10 -8.91 12.23 28.93
N ALA A 11 -8.06 11.22 28.89
CA ALA A 11 -7.07 11.10 27.85
C ALA A 11 -7.80 10.48 26.66
N ASP A 12 -8.14 11.38 25.73
CA ASP A 12 -8.61 11.14 24.38
C ASP A 12 -8.31 9.71 23.90
N SER A 13 -9.36 8.90 23.83
CA SER A 13 -9.38 7.77 22.90
C SER A 13 -9.18 8.37 21.52
N SER A 14 -7.91 8.40 21.07
CA SER A 14 -7.54 8.78 19.72
C SER A 14 -8.39 7.93 18.79
N ILE A 15 -9.39 8.57 18.20
CA ILE A 15 -10.19 8.01 17.14
C ILE A 15 -9.16 7.56 16.11
N ALA A 16 -9.00 6.24 15.96
CA ALA A 16 -8.35 5.69 14.78
C ALA A 16 -9.23 6.15 13.62
N VAL A 17 -8.86 7.27 13.02
CA VAL A 17 -9.46 7.73 11.79
C VAL A 17 -9.13 6.61 10.81
N ASP A 18 -10.16 5.85 10.40
CA ASP A 18 -10.14 5.05 9.18
C ASP A 18 -9.78 6.02 8.06
N GLN A 19 -8.48 6.20 7.82
CA GLN A 19 -8.00 6.84 6.63
C GLN A 19 -8.01 5.76 5.57
N ASP A 20 -8.97 5.84 4.65
CA ASP A 20 -8.92 5.05 3.44
C ASP A 20 -7.53 5.25 2.81
N PRO A 21 -6.83 4.15 2.47
CA PRO A 21 -5.51 4.25 1.89
C PRO A 21 -5.58 5.07 0.60
N SER A 22 -4.56 5.89 0.38
CA SER A 22 -4.41 6.55 -0.91
C SER A 22 -4.25 5.50 -2.01
N GLN A 23 -4.68 5.84 -3.23
CA GLN A 23 -4.49 4.97 -4.41
C GLN A 23 -3.03 4.53 -4.58
N GLN A 24 -2.08 5.36 -4.16
CA GLN A 24 -0.66 5.06 -4.24
C GLN A 24 -0.25 3.97 -3.25
N GLU A 25 -0.75 4.06 -2.00
CA GLU A 25 -0.54 3.04 -0.98
C GLU A 25 -1.19 1.71 -1.40
N GLU A 26 -2.36 1.76 -2.04
CA GLU A 26 -3.00 0.57 -2.61
C GLU A 26 -2.13 -0.07 -3.72
N ILE A 27 -1.63 0.73 -4.67
CA ILE A 27 -0.74 0.24 -5.74
C ILE A 27 0.53 -0.39 -5.14
N GLU A 28 1.13 0.22 -4.13
CA GLU A 28 2.33 -0.30 -3.47
C GLU A 28 2.06 -1.56 -2.65
N ALA A 29 0.92 -1.65 -1.97
CA ALA A 29 0.49 -2.84 -1.26
C ALA A 29 0.28 -4.03 -2.23
N VAL A 30 -0.41 -3.79 -3.37
CA VAL A 30 -0.60 -4.83 -4.39
C VAL A 30 0.73 -5.21 -5.03
N ALA A 31 1.60 -4.25 -5.35
CA ALA A 31 2.92 -4.55 -5.90
C ALA A 31 3.76 -5.41 -4.95
N THR A 32 3.72 -5.10 -3.65
CA THR A 32 4.39 -5.89 -2.60
C THR A 32 3.85 -7.31 -2.53
N MET A 33 2.51 -7.46 -2.54
CA MET A 33 1.87 -8.77 -2.55
C MET A 33 2.26 -9.59 -3.79
N VAL A 34 2.22 -8.99 -4.98
CA VAL A 34 2.62 -9.65 -6.24
C VAL A 34 4.08 -10.06 -6.18
N ALA A 35 4.98 -9.18 -5.73
CA ALA A 35 6.41 -9.47 -5.60
C ALA A 35 6.66 -10.64 -4.63
N TYR A 36 5.93 -10.68 -3.52
CA TYR A 36 6.00 -11.77 -2.55
C TYR A 36 5.59 -13.12 -3.15
N LEU A 37 4.64 -13.15 -4.09
CA LEU A 37 4.09 -14.37 -4.72
C LEU A 37 4.96 -14.94 -5.85
N ILE A 38 5.88 -14.15 -6.42
CA ILE A 38 6.69 -14.57 -7.57
C ILE A 38 7.55 -15.83 -7.27
N PRO A 39 8.26 -15.93 -6.13
CA PRO A 39 9.06 -17.12 -5.83
C PRO A 39 8.23 -18.41 -5.75
N GLN A 40 7.04 -18.36 -5.12
CA GLN A 40 6.15 -19.52 -5.01
C GLN A 40 5.55 -19.85 -6.38
N ALA A 41 5.20 -18.84 -7.17
CA ALA A 41 4.76 -19.05 -8.54
C ALA A 41 5.84 -19.70 -9.41
N ARG A 42 7.12 -19.32 -9.27
CA ARG A 42 8.23 -19.96 -10.00
C ARG A 42 8.36 -21.44 -9.67
N ALA A 43 8.13 -21.81 -8.41
CA ALA A 43 8.16 -23.21 -7.99
C ALA A 43 6.99 -24.04 -8.54
N LEU A 44 5.84 -23.41 -8.81
CA LEU A 44 4.63 -24.07 -9.32
C LEU A 44 4.56 -24.09 -10.85
N SER A 45 4.82 -22.96 -11.50
CA SER A 45 4.71 -22.79 -12.95
C SER A 45 5.51 -21.58 -13.43
N PRO A 46 6.47 -21.75 -14.37
CA PRO A 46 7.17 -20.65 -15.00
C PRO A 46 6.23 -19.64 -15.68
N GLY A 47 5.12 -20.11 -16.26
CA GLY A 47 4.11 -19.24 -16.89
C GLY A 47 3.39 -18.35 -15.89
N LEU A 48 3.04 -18.87 -14.72
CA LEU A 48 2.43 -18.07 -13.65
C LEU A 48 3.41 -17.00 -13.15
N ALA A 49 4.68 -17.37 -12.96
CA ALA A 49 5.71 -16.41 -12.59
C ALA A 49 5.86 -15.30 -13.63
N LEU A 50 5.83 -15.62 -14.93
CA LEU A 50 5.87 -14.62 -15.99
C LEU A 50 4.70 -13.63 -15.89
N LEU A 51 3.47 -14.13 -15.71
CA LEU A 51 2.28 -13.29 -15.57
C LEU A 51 2.37 -12.37 -14.35
N LEU A 52 2.87 -12.85 -13.22
CA LEU A 52 3.07 -12.02 -12.03
C LEU A 52 4.17 -10.97 -12.22
N ASN A 53 5.25 -11.31 -12.92
CA ASN A 53 6.29 -10.31 -13.26
C ASN A 53 5.75 -9.24 -14.20
N LEU A 54 4.88 -9.61 -15.15
CA LEU A 54 4.19 -8.64 -16.01
C LEU A 54 3.25 -7.74 -15.19
N ALA A 55 2.45 -8.30 -14.29
CA ALA A 55 1.58 -7.52 -13.42
C ALA A 55 2.37 -6.52 -12.56
N LEU A 56 3.51 -6.95 -12.01
CA LEU A 56 4.41 -6.08 -11.23
C LEU A 56 4.96 -4.93 -12.09
N HIS A 57 5.29 -5.20 -13.35
CA HIS A 57 5.72 -4.16 -14.28
C HIS A 57 4.61 -3.13 -14.54
N GLU A 58 3.39 -3.57 -14.82
CA GLU A 58 2.25 -2.66 -15.05
C GLU A 58 1.95 -1.79 -13.83
N LEU A 59 2.02 -2.35 -12.62
CA LEU A 59 1.86 -1.59 -11.37
C LEU A 59 2.97 -0.53 -11.21
N SER A 60 4.21 -0.84 -11.61
CA SER A 60 5.31 0.13 -11.60
C SER A 60 5.08 1.30 -12.57
N LEU A 61 4.48 1.03 -13.73
CA LEU A 61 4.11 2.06 -14.71
C LEU A 61 2.98 2.94 -14.18
N LEU A 62 1.95 2.34 -13.58
CA LEU A 62 0.84 3.07 -12.95
C LEU A 62 1.33 4.02 -11.86
N ARG A 63 2.22 3.53 -11.00
CA ARG A 63 2.89 4.36 -9.99
C ARG A 63 3.69 5.49 -10.63
N ALA A 64 4.53 5.20 -11.62
CA ALA A 64 5.38 6.22 -12.25
C ALA A 64 4.55 7.31 -12.96
N LEU A 65 3.38 6.96 -13.52
CA LEU A 65 2.43 7.92 -14.07
C LEU A 65 1.81 8.81 -12.99
N LYS A 66 1.46 8.24 -11.83
CA LYS A 66 0.91 8.98 -10.68
C LYS A 66 1.93 9.92 -10.05
N ASP A 67 3.17 9.47 -9.93
CA ASP A 67 4.30 10.24 -9.40
C ASP A 67 4.81 11.33 -10.38
N GLY A 68 4.19 11.44 -11.56
CA GLY A 68 4.60 12.39 -12.60
C GLY A 68 5.99 12.12 -13.20
N SER A 69 6.57 10.94 -12.91
CA SER A 69 7.92 10.56 -13.31
C SER A 69 8.01 10.06 -14.76
N VAL A 70 6.88 9.66 -15.36
CA VAL A 70 6.79 9.33 -16.79
C VAL A 70 6.55 10.61 -17.58
N VAL A 71 7.62 11.23 -18.07
CA VAL A 71 7.53 12.23 -19.13
C VAL A 71 7.07 11.52 -20.40
N ARG A 72 5.85 11.82 -20.88
CA ARG A 72 5.47 11.39 -22.23
C ARG A 72 6.49 12.00 -23.20
N LEU A 73 7.36 11.17 -23.76
CA LEU A 73 8.16 11.56 -24.92
C LEU A 73 7.16 11.78 -26.06
N HIS A 74 6.77 13.03 -26.28
CA HIS A 74 6.11 13.41 -27.52
C HIS A 74 7.09 13.16 -28.66
N ALA A 75 6.69 12.28 -29.58
CA ALA A 75 7.31 12.11 -30.88
C ALA A 75 6.84 13.22 -31.84
#